data_AF-A0A127VKK8-F1
#
_entry.id   AF-A0A127VKK8-F1
#
_cell.length_a   1.000
_cell.length_b   1.000
_cell.length_c   1.000
_cell.angle_alpha   90.00
_cell.angle_beta   90.00
_cell.angle_gamma   90.00
#
_symmetry.space_group_name_H-M   'P 1'
#
loop_
_entity.id
_entity.type
_entity.pdbx_description
1 polymer ?
#
loop_
_entity_poly.entity_id
_entity_poly.type
_entity_poly.pdbx_seq_one_letter_code
_entity_poly.pdbx_strand_id
1 'polypeptide(L)'
;MKRIKNLFEITSQFKCHVDISSLRSYGTGHINDTYRLKNLVSEEHDYLLQKINHHVFKDVPKLTENICRVIAHLKNKMIIAGEGNPDKEVMTMVATKSGPYFYQDSHGEYWRMCHFLKDTKTYDVVETEKQAYEGGKAFGKFQAMLCDLSPEVMYEVIPDFHNIEKRLGQLEHAVNADSFDRVQQVLPELETIQASAKSMLFFQEDEQRLTLPMRVTHNDTKFNNVLLNLKGKAQCIIDLDTVMADYIAYDFGDAIRTIINTAAEDEAELSNIKLNLPLFKAYTKGYMKEAGQFLNEWELRSLIKGVLLLPYMQAVRFLTDYLNGDIYYKIESPHHNLQRTRAQLQLLKELFTHSKSMEKVIFKEAKKHQLIKS
;
A
#
# COMPACT_ATOMS: atom_id res chain seq x y z
N MET A 1 -9.60 8.79 23.94
CA MET A 1 -8.79 9.56 22.98
C MET A 1 -7.42 9.81 23.61
N LYS A 2 -6.32 9.28 23.07
CA LYS A 2 -4.97 9.55 23.62
C LYS A 2 -4.70 11.05 23.47
N ARG A 3 -4.56 11.77 24.58
CA ARG A 3 -4.29 13.21 24.60
C ARG A 3 -2.81 13.43 24.30
N ILE A 4 -2.48 14.07 23.19
CA ILE A 4 -1.10 14.48 22.87
C ILE A 4 -0.73 15.62 23.83
N LYS A 5 0.07 15.32 24.86
CA LYS A 5 0.36 16.27 25.95
C LYS A 5 1.17 17.48 25.48
N ASN A 6 2.03 17.31 24.49
CA ASN A 6 2.95 18.32 23.97
C ASN A 6 2.53 18.85 22.58
N LEU A 7 1.23 18.87 22.28
CA LEU A 7 0.73 19.29 20.96
C LEU A 7 1.17 20.71 20.55
N PHE A 8 1.28 21.63 21.52
CA PHE A 8 1.76 22.99 21.27
C PHE A 8 3.22 23.00 20.81
N GLU A 9 4.08 22.22 21.46
CA GLU A 9 5.48 22.05 21.06
C GLU A 9 5.55 21.59 19.60
N ILE A 10 4.88 20.48 19.28
CA ILE A 10 4.89 19.86 17.95
C ILE A 10 4.42 20.84 16.88
N THR A 11 3.21 21.41 17.05
CA THR A 11 2.61 22.29 16.03
C THR A 11 3.37 23.60 15.85
N SER A 12 4.03 24.10 16.90
CA SER A 12 4.83 25.33 16.82
C SER A 12 6.06 25.22 15.92
N GLN A 13 6.51 24.01 15.58
CA GLN A 13 7.68 23.78 14.74
C GLN A 13 7.37 23.81 13.25
N PHE A 14 6.10 23.68 12.87
CA PHE A 14 5.69 23.68 11.47
C PHE A 14 5.32 25.07 10.96
N LYS A 15 5.47 25.29 9.66
CA LYS A 15 5.03 26.50 8.96
C LYS A 15 3.52 26.46 8.72
N CYS A 16 2.76 26.38 9.81
CA CYS A 16 1.29 26.32 9.82
C CYS A 16 0.71 27.27 10.84
N HIS A 17 -0.57 27.62 10.69
CA HIS A 17 -1.35 28.34 11.70
C HIS A 17 -2.60 27.51 12.00
N VAL A 18 -2.62 26.89 13.18
CA VAL A 18 -3.57 25.83 13.54
C VAL A 18 -4.37 26.14 14.79
N ASP A 19 -5.64 25.74 14.80
CA ASP A 19 -6.45 25.69 16.01
C ASP A 19 -6.17 24.37 16.74
N ILE A 20 -5.29 24.41 17.74
CA ILE A 20 -4.90 23.25 18.55
C ILE A 20 -6.11 22.60 19.25
N SER A 21 -7.14 23.39 19.58
CA SER A 21 -8.35 22.88 20.24
C SER A 21 -9.23 22.02 19.32
N SER A 22 -9.03 22.13 18.00
CA SER A 22 -9.79 21.39 16.99
C SER A 22 -9.29 19.97 16.70
N LEU A 23 -8.22 19.55 17.40
CA LEU A 23 -7.58 18.24 17.21
C LEU A 23 -8.60 17.11 17.33
N ARG A 24 -8.72 16.33 16.26
CA ARG A 24 -9.55 15.13 16.24
C ARG A 24 -8.81 14.01 15.53
N SER A 25 -8.98 12.78 16.03
CA SER A 25 -8.52 11.59 15.31
C SER A 25 -9.14 11.56 13.92
N TYR A 26 -8.37 11.16 12.91
CA TYR A 26 -8.83 11.12 11.53
C TYR A 26 -8.35 9.87 10.81
N GLY A 27 -9.26 9.20 10.09
CA GLY A 27 -8.99 8.01 9.29
C GLY A 27 -9.02 6.68 10.07
N THR A 28 -8.84 5.60 9.33
CA THR A 28 -8.86 4.19 9.78
C THR A 28 -7.48 3.52 9.73
N GLY A 29 -6.42 4.28 9.38
CA GLY A 29 -5.07 3.75 9.15
C GLY A 29 -4.49 2.98 10.34
N HIS A 30 -3.75 1.90 10.06
CA HIS A 30 -3.27 0.97 11.08
C HIS A 30 -1.86 1.27 11.60
N ILE A 31 -1.04 1.98 10.82
CA ILE A 31 0.40 2.18 11.09
C ILE A 31 0.66 3.47 11.87
N ASN A 32 0.29 4.63 11.32
CA ASN A 32 0.52 5.94 11.91
C ASN A 32 -0.73 6.49 12.62
N ASP A 33 -0.55 7.20 13.74
CA ASP A 33 -1.65 7.92 14.38
C ASP A 33 -1.88 9.25 13.63
N THR A 34 -3.06 9.42 13.04
CA THR A 34 -3.40 10.58 12.21
C THR A 34 -4.46 11.47 12.87
N TYR A 35 -4.21 12.78 12.86
CA TYR A 35 -5.08 13.78 13.47
C TYR A 35 -5.36 14.92 12.49
N ARG A 36 -6.58 15.45 12.50
CA ARG A 36 -6.95 16.65 11.73
C ARG A 36 -6.97 17.88 12.62
N LEU A 37 -6.38 18.96 12.14
CA LEU A 37 -6.37 20.29 12.76
C LEU A 37 -6.95 21.31 11.79
N LYS A 38 -7.81 22.21 12.28
CA LYS A 38 -8.34 23.33 11.48
C LYS A 38 -7.25 24.38 11.25
N ASN A 39 -7.23 24.92 10.04
CA ASN A 39 -6.39 26.05 9.70
C ASN A 39 -7.05 27.36 10.17
N LEU A 40 -6.26 28.23 10.81
CA LEU A 40 -6.74 29.52 11.34
C LEU A 40 -6.70 30.67 10.31
N VAL A 41 -5.96 30.52 9.22
CA VAL A 41 -5.68 31.60 8.26
C VAL A 41 -6.44 31.40 6.96
N SER A 42 -6.61 30.14 6.55
CA SER A 42 -7.24 29.81 5.28
C SER A 42 -8.33 28.78 5.49
N GLU A 43 -9.48 29.04 4.88
CA GLU A 43 -10.54 28.04 4.76
C GLU A 43 -10.27 27.04 3.64
N GLU A 44 -9.15 27.08 2.92
CA GLU A 44 -8.91 26.15 1.81
C GLU A 44 -8.30 24.82 2.27
N HIS A 45 -7.33 24.85 3.18
CA HIS A 45 -6.58 23.65 3.57
C HIS A 45 -6.50 23.53 5.08
N ASP A 46 -7.21 22.55 5.66
CA ASP A 46 -6.92 22.07 7.01
C ASP A 46 -5.58 21.32 7.00
N TYR A 47 -5.14 20.83 8.16
CA TYR A 47 -3.90 20.06 8.27
C TYR A 47 -4.15 18.65 8.78
N LEU A 48 -3.36 17.71 8.29
CA LEU A 48 -3.20 16.37 8.85
C LEU A 48 -1.87 16.31 9.58
N LEU A 49 -1.91 16.15 10.90
CA LEU A 49 -0.76 15.89 11.75
C LEU A 49 -0.66 14.38 11.96
N GLN A 50 0.52 13.81 11.70
CA GLN A 50 0.74 12.37 11.81
C GLN A 50 1.92 12.08 12.73
N LYS A 51 1.71 11.17 13.68
CA LYS A 51 2.79 10.54 14.44
C LYS A 51 3.33 9.36 13.63
N ILE A 52 4.60 9.44 13.23
CA ILE A 52 5.26 8.41 12.43
C ILE A 52 5.62 7.23 13.34
N ASN A 53 5.25 6.03 12.93
CA ASN A 53 5.64 4.81 13.62
C ASN A 53 7.11 4.46 13.36
N HIS A 54 8.01 5.09 14.14
CA HIS A 54 9.45 4.91 14.00
C HIS A 54 9.95 3.54 14.53
N HIS A 55 9.05 2.66 15.01
CA HIS A 55 9.37 1.26 15.24
C HIS A 55 9.32 0.44 13.95
N VAL A 56 8.45 0.79 13.01
CA VAL A 56 8.41 0.21 11.66
C VAL A 56 9.39 0.96 10.75
N PHE A 57 9.32 2.29 10.76
CA PHE A 57 10.14 3.17 9.93
C PHE A 57 11.38 3.66 10.70
N LYS A 58 12.45 2.87 10.68
CA LYS A 58 13.64 3.12 11.52
C LYS A 58 14.39 4.40 11.16
N ASP A 59 14.46 4.75 9.87
CA ASP A 59 15.12 5.96 9.38
C ASP A 59 14.08 6.96 8.84
N VAL A 60 13.52 7.77 9.75
CA VAL A 60 12.52 8.80 9.43
C VAL A 60 13.07 9.88 8.48
N PRO A 61 14.32 10.36 8.62
CA PRO A 61 14.92 11.26 7.63
C PRO A 61 14.90 10.69 6.20
N LYS A 62 15.34 9.44 6.00
CA LYS A 62 15.36 8.81 4.66
C LYS A 62 13.97 8.48 4.12
N LEU A 63 13.05 8.03 4.97
CA LEU A 63 11.63 7.94 4.65
C LEU A 63 11.10 9.27 4.10
N THR A 64 11.38 10.37 4.81
CA THR A 64 10.91 11.70 4.41
C THR A 64 11.55 12.15 3.09
N GLU A 65 12.82 11.81 2.86
CA GLU A 65 13.52 12.09 1.59
C GLU A 65 12.80 11.42 0.40
N ASN A 66 12.43 10.14 0.51
CA ASN A 66 11.68 9.42 -0.52
C ASN A 66 10.35 10.11 -0.83
N ILE A 67 9.57 10.45 0.20
CA ILE A 67 8.27 11.12 0.05
C ILE A 67 8.44 12.46 -0.66
N CYS A 68 9.40 13.28 -0.23
CA CYS A 68 9.64 14.59 -0.84
C CYS A 68 10.06 14.47 -2.30
N ARG A 69 10.89 13.47 -2.63
CA ARG A 69 11.35 13.20 -3.98
C ARG A 69 10.19 12.82 -4.90
N VAL A 70 9.32 11.91 -4.47
CA VAL A 70 8.11 11.51 -5.20
C VAL A 70 7.17 12.70 -5.40
N ILE A 71 6.86 13.45 -4.34
CA ILE A 71 5.97 14.62 -4.42
C ILE A 71 6.53 15.65 -5.40
N ALA A 72 7.81 16.01 -5.29
CA ALA A 72 8.44 16.99 -6.16
C ALA A 72 8.43 16.54 -7.62
N HIS A 73 8.75 15.26 -7.88
CA HIS A 73 8.71 14.69 -9.23
C HIS A 73 7.31 14.76 -9.84
N LEU A 74 6.29 14.29 -9.11
CA LEU A 74 4.89 14.32 -9.57
C LEU A 74 4.42 15.74 -9.87
N LYS A 75 4.67 16.70 -8.95
CA LYS A 75 4.30 18.10 -9.16
C LYS A 75 5.00 18.70 -10.38
N ASN A 76 6.30 18.45 -10.54
CA ASN A 76 7.07 18.94 -11.70
C ASN A 76 6.56 18.36 -13.03
N LYS A 77 6.24 17.07 -13.08
CA LYS A 77 5.67 16.42 -14.29
C LYS A 77 4.35 17.09 -14.71
N MET A 78 3.48 17.39 -13.77
CA MET A 78 2.21 18.09 -14.04
C MET A 78 2.42 19.54 -14.51
N ILE A 79 3.34 20.27 -13.86
CA ILE A 79 3.67 21.65 -14.24
C ILE A 79 4.22 21.70 -15.67
N ILE A 80 5.15 20.80 -16.01
CA ILE A 80 5.77 20.73 -17.35
C ILE A 80 4.74 20.35 -18.42
N ALA A 81 3.85 19.39 -18.12
CA ALA A 81 2.81 18.99 -19.05
C ALA A 81 1.73 20.07 -19.25
N GLY A 82 1.56 20.98 -18.29
CA GLY A 82 0.47 21.96 -18.30
C GLY A 82 -0.92 21.32 -18.06
N GLU A 83 -0.95 20.10 -17.53
CA GLU A 83 -2.18 19.33 -17.32
C GLU A 83 -2.39 18.98 -15.83
N GLY A 84 -3.64 19.14 -15.38
CA GLY A 84 -4.04 18.85 -14.00
C GLY A 84 -3.76 19.98 -13.02
N ASN A 85 -3.99 19.72 -11.73
CA ASN A 85 -3.71 20.65 -10.64
C ASN A 85 -2.81 20.01 -9.57
N PRO A 86 -1.51 20.38 -9.51
CA PRO A 86 -0.55 19.79 -8.57
C PRO A 86 -0.96 19.91 -7.09
N ASP A 87 -1.69 20.95 -6.71
CA ASP A 87 -2.08 21.18 -5.31
C ASP A 87 -3.32 20.39 -4.89
N LYS A 88 -4.07 19.87 -5.88
CA LYS A 88 -5.22 18.98 -5.64
C LYS A 88 -4.89 17.51 -5.87
N GLU A 89 -4.00 17.21 -6.81
CA GLU A 89 -3.70 15.85 -7.27
C GLU A 89 -2.45 15.23 -6.65
N VAL A 90 -1.61 16.02 -5.96
CA VAL A 90 -0.43 15.53 -5.24
C VAL A 90 -0.48 16.03 -3.80
N MET A 91 -0.23 15.13 -2.84
CA MET A 91 -0.17 15.52 -1.44
C MET A 91 0.92 16.57 -1.20
N THR A 92 0.68 17.48 -0.27
CA THR A 92 1.61 18.56 0.05
C THR A 92 2.05 18.48 1.50
N MET A 93 3.34 18.31 1.71
CA MET A 93 3.97 18.33 3.04
C MET A 93 4.13 19.77 3.53
N VAL A 94 3.93 19.99 4.82
CA VAL A 94 4.17 21.26 5.51
C VAL A 94 5.57 21.24 6.09
N ALA A 95 6.44 22.13 5.62
CA ALA A 95 7.80 22.23 6.12
C ALA A 95 7.83 22.71 7.58
N THR A 96 8.84 22.29 8.33
CA THR A 96 9.20 22.91 9.60
C THR A 96 9.83 24.28 9.39
N LYS A 97 9.91 25.07 10.48
CA LYS A 97 10.59 26.36 10.50
C LYS A 97 12.09 26.24 10.24
N SER A 98 12.70 25.09 10.57
CA SER A 98 14.13 24.79 10.37
C SER A 98 14.45 24.14 9.02
N GLY A 99 13.46 23.81 8.19
CA GLY A 99 13.66 23.25 6.84
C GLY A 99 13.21 21.81 6.60
N PRO A 100 13.36 20.82 7.51
CA PRO A 100 12.88 19.45 7.25
C PRO A 100 11.35 19.35 7.25
N TYR A 101 10.79 18.29 6.69
CA TYR A 101 9.34 18.02 6.66
C TYR A 101 8.85 17.13 7.82
N PHE A 102 9.70 16.89 8.81
CA PHE A 102 9.39 16.19 10.05
C PHE A 102 9.99 16.93 11.25
N TYR A 103 9.47 16.64 12.44
CA TYR A 103 9.99 17.11 13.73
C TYR A 103 10.05 15.95 14.72
N GLN A 104 11.17 15.83 15.44
CA GLN A 104 11.27 14.93 16.59
C GLN A 104 10.98 15.72 17.87
N ASP A 105 9.97 15.31 18.62
CA ASP A 105 9.58 16.00 19.84
C ASP A 105 10.46 15.67 21.04
N SER A 106 10.22 16.33 22.17
CA SER A 106 10.96 16.13 23.42
C SER A 106 10.85 14.72 24.01
N HIS A 107 9.92 13.90 23.52
CA HIS A 107 9.73 12.51 23.92
C HIS A 107 10.39 11.52 22.95
N GLY A 108 11.09 12.03 21.93
CA GLY A 108 11.76 11.22 20.91
C GLY A 108 10.84 10.73 19.79
N GLU A 109 9.59 11.18 19.76
CA GLU A 109 8.59 10.78 18.77
C GLU A 109 8.67 11.65 17.51
N TYR A 110 8.47 11.03 16.36
CA TYR A 110 8.54 11.71 15.07
C TYR A 110 7.16 12.13 14.57
N TRP A 111 7.07 13.37 14.10
CA TRP A 111 5.85 13.99 13.63
C TRP A 111 6.05 14.58 12.24
N ARG A 112 5.04 14.47 11.38
CA ARG A 112 4.95 15.20 10.11
C ARG A 112 3.60 15.88 9.98
N MET A 113 3.53 16.86 9.09
CA MET A 113 2.29 17.55 8.79
C MET A 113 2.09 17.71 7.29
N CYS A 114 0.86 17.48 6.83
CA CYS A 114 0.44 17.55 5.45
C CYS A 114 -0.80 18.43 5.31
N HIS A 115 -1.04 18.99 4.11
CA HIS A 115 -2.32 19.62 3.80
C HIS A 115 -3.42 18.57 3.74
N PHE A 116 -4.56 18.87 4.35
CA PHE A 116 -5.79 18.12 4.18
C PHE A 116 -6.44 18.51 2.85
N LEU A 117 -6.60 17.54 1.96
CA LEU A 117 -7.31 17.72 0.70
C LEU A 117 -8.83 17.71 0.97
N LYS A 118 -9.48 18.86 0.78
CA LYS A 118 -10.94 19.00 0.89
C LYS A 118 -11.63 18.40 -0.34
N ASP A 119 -12.94 18.17 -0.21
CA ASP A 119 -13.81 17.68 -1.29
C ASP A 119 -13.38 16.34 -1.90
N THR A 120 -12.65 15.54 -1.12
CA THR A 120 -12.27 14.18 -1.45
C THR A 120 -12.94 13.16 -0.54
N LYS A 121 -13.15 11.96 -1.06
CA LYS A 121 -13.65 10.78 -0.35
C LYS A 121 -12.73 9.60 -0.64
N THR A 122 -12.63 8.69 0.31
CA THR A 122 -12.00 7.39 0.12
C THR A 122 -12.88 6.31 0.72
N TYR A 123 -12.59 5.05 0.38
CA TYR A 123 -13.43 3.90 0.71
C TYR A 123 -12.55 2.75 1.17
N ASP A 124 -12.90 2.15 2.31
CA ASP A 124 -12.23 0.94 2.79
C ASP A 124 -12.63 -0.30 1.97
N VAL A 125 -13.85 -0.30 1.40
CA VAL A 125 -14.38 -1.37 0.55
C VAL A 125 -14.80 -0.81 -0.80
N VAL A 126 -14.41 -1.50 -1.88
CA VAL A 126 -14.80 -1.14 -3.24
C VAL A 126 -16.09 -1.86 -3.62
N GLU A 127 -17.14 -1.09 -3.90
CA GLU A 127 -18.48 -1.65 -4.15
C GLU A 127 -18.87 -1.59 -5.63
N THR A 128 -18.26 -0.70 -6.41
CA THR A 128 -18.68 -0.42 -7.80
C THR A 128 -17.54 -0.54 -8.80
N GLU A 129 -17.86 -0.96 -10.02
CA GLU A 129 -16.92 -0.99 -11.13
C GLU A 129 -16.31 0.39 -11.43
N LYS A 130 -17.06 1.47 -11.20
CA LYS A 130 -16.55 2.84 -11.37
C LYS A 130 -15.43 3.14 -10.37
N GLN A 131 -15.61 2.78 -9.10
CA GLN A 131 -14.55 2.94 -8.09
C GLN A 131 -13.32 2.11 -8.48
N ALA A 132 -13.49 0.82 -8.79
CA ALA A 132 -12.40 -0.05 -9.20
C ALA A 132 -11.64 0.50 -10.42
N TYR A 133 -12.36 0.98 -11.45
CA TYR A 133 -11.76 1.62 -12.62
C TYR A 133 -10.93 2.85 -12.27
N GLU A 134 -11.45 3.75 -11.43
CA GLU A 134 -10.73 4.95 -11.02
C GLU A 134 -9.52 4.62 -10.12
N GLY A 135 -9.61 3.58 -9.27
CA GLY A 135 -8.47 3.09 -8.50
C GLY A 135 -7.35 2.55 -9.39
N GLY A 136 -7.70 1.71 -10.37
CA GLY A 136 -6.72 1.20 -11.33
C GLY A 136 -6.07 2.34 -12.11
N LYS A 137 -6.88 3.29 -12.57
CA LYS A 137 -6.40 4.49 -13.26
C LYS A 137 -5.48 5.32 -12.37
N ALA A 138 -5.78 5.48 -11.08
CA ALA A 138 -4.95 6.23 -10.14
C ALA A 138 -3.54 5.64 -10.02
N PHE A 139 -3.44 4.34 -9.70
CA PHE A 139 -2.14 3.68 -9.53
C PHE A 139 -1.37 3.55 -10.86
N GLY A 140 -2.08 3.29 -11.96
CA GLY A 140 -1.47 3.30 -13.29
C GLY A 140 -0.88 4.67 -13.65
N LYS A 141 -1.61 5.77 -13.38
CA LYS A 141 -1.13 7.15 -13.59
C LYS A 141 0.05 7.46 -12.68
N PHE A 142 -0.01 7.08 -11.41
CA PHE A 142 1.08 7.28 -10.45
C PHE A 142 2.38 6.63 -10.91
N GLN A 143 2.34 5.35 -11.28
CA GLN A 143 3.51 4.65 -11.81
C GLN A 143 3.98 5.22 -13.14
N ALA A 144 3.07 5.60 -14.05
CA ALA A 144 3.42 6.23 -15.32
C ALA A 144 4.10 7.59 -15.13
N MET A 145 3.69 8.38 -14.15
CA MET A 145 4.31 9.67 -13.84
C MET A 145 5.67 9.53 -13.16
N LEU A 146 5.96 8.37 -12.54
CA LEU A 146 7.22 8.07 -11.85
C LEU A 146 8.17 7.19 -12.68
N CYS A 147 7.80 6.80 -13.89
CA CYS A 147 8.57 5.83 -14.67
C CYS A 147 9.97 6.32 -15.07
N ASP A 148 10.19 7.64 -15.06
CA ASP A 148 11.47 8.32 -15.31
C ASP A 148 12.19 8.77 -14.03
N LEU A 149 11.63 8.49 -12.85
CA LEU A 149 12.35 8.64 -11.58
C LEU A 149 13.19 7.38 -11.36
N SER A 150 14.51 7.55 -11.26
CA SER A 150 15.42 6.41 -11.07
C SER A 150 15.09 5.65 -9.76
N PRO A 151 14.93 4.31 -9.80
CA PRO A 151 14.73 3.53 -8.59
C PRO A 151 15.97 3.56 -7.66
N GLU A 152 17.17 3.75 -8.20
CA GLU A 152 18.44 3.74 -7.44
C GLU A 152 18.57 4.89 -6.44
N VAL A 153 17.82 5.98 -6.64
CA VAL A 153 17.82 7.12 -5.72
C VAL A 153 16.80 6.97 -4.58
N MET A 154 16.05 5.88 -4.56
CA MET A 154 15.07 5.58 -3.52
C MET A 154 15.70 4.77 -2.40
N TYR A 155 15.52 5.21 -1.16
CA TYR A 155 15.90 4.45 0.02
C TYR A 155 14.94 3.27 0.24
N GLU A 156 15.47 2.11 0.64
CA GLU A 156 14.65 0.96 1.04
C GLU A 156 14.10 1.21 2.45
N VAL A 157 12.88 1.75 2.53
CA VAL A 157 12.28 2.22 3.79
C VAL A 157 12.08 1.06 4.78
N ILE A 158 11.59 -0.08 4.27
CA ILE A 158 11.42 -1.30 5.04
C ILE A 158 12.22 -2.39 4.31
N PRO A 159 13.40 -2.76 4.81
CA PRO A 159 14.19 -3.83 4.21
C PRO A 159 13.39 -5.11 4.04
N ASP A 160 13.51 -5.71 2.86
CA ASP A 160 12.91 -7.02 2.55
C ASP A 160 11.38 -7.03 2.68
N PHE A 161 10.72 -5.89 2.46
CA PHE A 161 9.29 -5.75 2.67
C PHE A 161 8.48 -6.83 1.93
N HIS A 162 8.77 -7.02 0.64
CA HIS A 162 8.16 -8.03 -0.22
C HIS A 162 9.05 -9.24 -0.52
N ASN A 163 10.09 -9.48 0.30
CA ASN A 163 10.97 -10.63 0.11
C ASN A 163 10.38 -11.90 0.73
N ILE A 164 9.65 -12.68 -0.07
CA ILE A 164 8.95 -13.88 0.42
C ILE A 164 9.89 -14.98 0.92
N GLU A 165 11.10 -15.09 0.37
CA GLU A 165 12.12 -16.04 0.86
C GLU A 165 12.45 -15.76 2.32
N LYS A 166 12.70 -14.49 2.68
CA LYS A 166 12.93 -14.12 4.07
C LYS A 166 11.69 -14.30 4.95
N ARG A 167 10.48 -14.04 4.44
CA ARG A 167 9.25 -14.28 5.20
C ARG A 167 9.03 -15.76 5.49
N LEU A 168 9.36 -16.65 4.55
CA LEU A 168 9.30 -18.09 4.78
C LEU A 168 10.36 -18.55 5.79
N GLY A 169 11.58 -18.01 5.74
CA GLY A 169 12.59 -18.28 6.77
C GLY A 169 12.16 -17.80 8.17
N GLN A 170 11.48 -16.65 8.26
CA GLN A 170 10.88 -16.17 9.51
C GLN A 170 9.80 -17.11 10.04
N LEU A 171 8.94 -17.63 9.16
CA LEU A 171 7.93 -18.63 9.52
C LEU A 171 8.58 -19.92 10.01
N GLU A 172 9.60 -20.42 9.31
CA GLU A 172 10.35 -21.62 9.70
C GLU A 172 10.98 -21.47 11.09
N HIS A 173 11.60 -20.32 11.37
CA HIS A 173 12.12 -20.03 12.70
C HIS A 173 11.02 -19.99 13.77
N ALA A 174 9.88 -19.38 13.50
CA ALA A 174 8.75 -19.33 14.44
C ALA A 174 8.18 -20.74 14.73
N VAL A 175 8.09 -21.59 13.70
CA VAL A 175 7.67 -22.99 13.84
C VAL A 175 8.66 -23.81 14.68
N ASN A 176 9.96 -23.65 14.42
CA ASN A 176 10.99 -24.38 15.17
C ASN A 176 11.10 -23.93 16.63
N ALA A 177 10.84 -22.65 16.91
CA ALA A 177 10.88 -22.10 18.26
C ALA A 177 9.62 -22.46 19.08
N ASP A 178 8.46 -22.54 18.41
CA ASP A 178 7.12 -22.80 18.98
C ASP A 178 6.90 -22.15 20.36
N SER A 179 7.30 -20.88 20.51
CA SER A 179 7.44 -20.24 21.83
C SER A 179 6.14 -20.08 22.62
N PHE A 180 5.00 -20.38 21.99
CA PHE A 180 3.66 -20.29 22.55
C PHE A 180 2.85 -21.59 22.39
N ASP A 181 3.49 -22.71 22.02
CA ASP A 181 2.85 -24.03 21.82
C ASP A 181 1.65 -23.99 20.85
N ARG A 182 1.78 -23.22 19.77
CA ARG A 182 0.72 -22.95 18.79
C ARG A 182 0.87 -23.77 17.51
N VAL A 183 2.03 -24.37 17.23
CA VAL A 183 2.30 -25.08 15.97
C VAL A 183 1.30 -26.22 15.70
N GLN A 184 0.95 -27.01 16.71
CA GLN A 184 0.01 -28.13 16.55
C GLN A 184 -1.39 -27.69 16.08
N GLN A 185 -1.76 -26.42 16.30
CA GLN A 185 -3.07 -25.88 15.94
C GLN A 185 -3.14 -25.40 14.49
N VAL A 186 -2.00 -25.35 13.79
CA VAL A 186 -1.87 -24.69 12.48
C VAL A 186 -1.22 -25.56 11.40
N LEU A 187 -1.17 -26.89 11.61
CA LEU A 187 -0.59 -27.84 10.66
C LEU A 187 -1.23 -27.73 9.24
N PRO A 188 -2.56 -27.62 9.08
CA PRO A 188 -3.17 -27.47 7.75
C PRO A 188 -2.74 -26.21 7.00
N GLU A 189 -2.57 -25.09 7.73
CA GLU A 189 -2.09 -23.83 7.16
C GLU A 189 -0.63 -23.94 6.73
N LEU A 190 0.23 -24.58 7.54
CA LEU A 190 1.63 -24.84 7.21
C LEU A 190 1.76 -25.74 5.96
N GLU A 191 0.98 -26.82 5.87
CA GLU A 191 0.96 -27.69 4.70
C GLU A 191 0.57 -26.92 3.42
N THR A 192 -0.46 -26.07 3.51
CA THR A 192 -0.91 -25.24 2.38
C THR A 192 0.18 -24.25 1.94
N ILE A 193 0.85 -23.60 2.90
CA ILE A 193 1.95 -22.67 2.64
C ILE A 193 3.12 -23.39 1.96
N GLN A 194 3.51 -24.55 2.47
CA GLN A 194 4.61 -25.34 1.94
C GLN A 194 4.32 -25.84 0.51
N ALA A 195 3.10 -26.30 0.25
CA ALA A 195 2.70 -26.79 -1.07
C ALA A 195 2.80 -25.71 -2.17
N SER A 196 2.64 -24.43 -1.81
CA SER A 196 2.69 -23.32 -2.75
C SER A 196 4.04 -22.60 -2.82
N ALA A 197 4.93 -22.82 -1.83
CA ALA A 197 6.14 -22.03 -1.60
C ALA A 197 7.03 -21.87 -2.83
N LYS A 198 7.32 -22.97 -3.54
CA LYS A 198 8.17 -22.94 -4.74
C LYS A 198 7.65 -21.96 -5.80
N SER A 199 6.33 -21.93 -6.02
CA SER A 199 5.74 -21.04 -7.03
C SER A 199 5.74 -19.57 -6.63
N MET A 200 5.84 -19.29 -5.33
CA MET A 200 5.81 -17.94 -4.77
C MET A 200 7.19 -17.28 -4.77
N LEU A 201 8.27 -18.06 -4.90
CA LEU A 201 9.65 -17.57 -5.00
C LEU A 201 10.00 -16.94 -6.37
N PHE A 202 9.04 -16.82 -7.28
CA PHE A 202 9.24 -16.30 -8.65
C PHE A 202 10.11 -15.04 -8.70
N PHE A 203 9.84 -14.03 -7.87
CA PHE A 203 10.58 -12.76 -7.89
C PHE A 203 11.98 -12.83 -7.25
N GLN A 204 12.30 -13.93 -6.56
CA GLN A 204 13.61 -14.20 -5.96
C GLN A 204 14.49 -15.06 -6.89
N GLU A 205 13.94 -15.62 -7.97
CA GLU A 205 14.72 -16.33 -8.98
C GLU A 205 15.68 -15.38 -9.71
N ASP A 206 16.93 -15.82 -9.93
CA ASP A 206 17.98 -15.00 -10.55
C ASP A 206 17.60 -14.51 -11.94
N GLU A 207 16.90 -15.33 -12.74
CA GLU A 207 16.40 -14.94 -14.06
C GLU A 207 15.41 -13.77 -13.96
N GLN A 208 14.53 -13.76 -12.96
CA GLN A 208 13.55 -12.68 -12.79
C GLN A 208 14.23 -11.39 -12.31
N ARG A 209 15.20 -11.49 -11.41
CA ARG A 209 16.02 -10.33 -10.98
C ARG A 209 16.80 -9.69 -12.12
N LEU A 210 17.19 -10.47 -13.13
CA LEU A 210 17.90 -9.98 -14.32
C LEU A 210 16.97 -9.38 -15.38
N THR A 211 15.69 -9.79 -15.42
CA THR A 211 14.76 -9.44 -16.51
C THR A 211 13.69 -8.44 -16.12
N LEU A 212 13.21 -8.46 -14.86
CA LEU A 212 12.18 -7.55 -14.38
C LEU A 212 12.82 -6.21 -13.95
N PRO A 213 12.37 -5.08 -14.50
CA PRO A 213 12.87 -3.79 -14.07
C PRO A 213 12.31 -3.44 -12.68
N MET A 214 13.18 -2.93 -11.82
CA MET A 214 12.78 -2.23 -10.61
C MET A 214 12.25 -0.84 -10.98
N ARG A 215 11.17 -0.40 -10.33
CA ARG A 215 10.60 0.93 -10.50
C ARG A 215 10.28 1.55 -9.15
N VAL A 216 10.03 2.85 -9.11
CA VAL A 216 9.44 3.47 -7.93
C VAL A 216 7.99 3.03 -7.83
N THR A 217 7.67 2.27 -6.79
CA THR A 217 6.33 1.71 -6.51
C THR A 217 5.77 2.28 -5.21
N HIS A 218 4.47 2.07 -4.97
CA HIS A 218 3.81 2.51 -3.76
C HIS A 218 3.98 1.55 -2.58
N ASN A 219 3.89 0.24 -2.86
CA ASN A 219 3.97 -0.89 -1.95
C ASN A 219 2.84 -0.99 -0.89
N ASP A 220 1.79 -0.17 -0.99
CA ASP A 220 0.56 -0.30 -0.16
C ASP A 220 -0.64 0.26 -0.92
N THR A 221 -1.05 -0.46 -1.96
CA THR A 221 -2.00 0.02 -2.96
C THR A 221 -3.45 -0.28 -2.60
N LYS A 222 -3.76 -0.28 -1.30
CA LYS A 222 -5.13 -0.39 -0.81
C LYS A 222 -5.98 0.76 -1.35
N PHE A 223 -7.25 0.50 -1.61
CA PHE A 223 -8.12 1.51 -2.20
C PHE A 223 -8.33 2.74 -1.29
N ASN A 224 -8.22 2.58 0.02
CA ASN A 224 -8.31 3.69 0.97
C ASN A 224 -7.11 4.66 0.89
N ASN A 225 -6.05 4.31 0.15
CA ASN A 225 -4.96 5.20 -0.22
C ASN A 225 -5.22 5.99 -1.52
N VAL A 226 -6.41 5.84 -2.12
CA VAL A 226 -6.87 6.63 -3.26
C VAL A 226 -7.95 7.62 -2.82
N LEU A 227 -7.69 8.91 -2.99
CA LEU A 227 -8.67 9.96 -2.80
C LEU A 227 -9.44 10.22 -4.10
N LEU A 228 -10.75 10.05 -4.08
CA LEU A 228 -11.67 10.41 -5.15
C LEU A 228 -12.28 11.79 -4.90
N ASN A 229 -12.44 12.61 -5.93
CA ASN A 229 -13.18 13.86 -5.83
C ASN A 229 -14.70 13.63 -5.70
N LEU A 230 -15.48 14.71 -5.46
CA LEU A 230 -16.95 14.62 -5.34
C LEU A 230 -17.68 14.04 -6.57
N LYS A 231 -17.03 14.00 -7.75
CA LYS A 231 -17.58 13.38 -8.97
C LYS A 231 -17.22 11.89 -9.06
N GLY A 232 -16.51 11.36 -8.07
CA GLY A 232 -16.03 9.99 -8.01
C GLY A 232 -14.94 9.70 -9.04
N LYS A 233 -14.05 10.66 -9.32
CA LYS A 233 -12.84 10.46 -10.13
C LYS A 233 -11.62 10.47 -9.24
N ALA A 234 -10.61 9.64 -9.54
CA ALA A 234 -9.34 9.66 -8.83
C ALA A 234 -8.71 11.04 -8.88
N GLN A 235 -8.27 11.51 -7.70
CA GLN A 235 -7.67 12.82 -7.53
C GLN A 235 -6.23 12.69 -7.03
N CYS A 236 -5.99 12.00 -5.91
CA CYS A 236 -4.66 11.94 -5.28
C CYS A 236 -4.42 10.55 -4.69
N ILE A 237 -3.20 10.04 -4.80
CA ILE A 237 -2.72 8.91 -4.00
C ILE A 237 -2.04 9.46 -2.75
N ILE A 238 -2.32 8.83 -1.61
CA ILE A 238 -1.80 9.20 -0.29
C ILE A 238 -1.09 8.00 0.34
N ASP A 239 -0.55 8.19 1.54
CA ASP A 239 0.20 7.17 2.28
C ASP A 239 1.47 6.70 1.57
N LEU A 240 2.32 7.67 1.23
CA LEU A 240 3.58 7.44 0.52
C LEU A 240 4.69 6.84 1.41
N ASP A 241 4.36 6.23 2.55
CA ASP A 241 5.37 5.78 3.52
C ASP A 241 6.19 4.60 3.02
N THR A 242 5.61 3.77 2.15
CA THR A 242 6.27 2.60 1.59
C THR A 242 6.77 2.84 0.16
N VAL A 243 6.82 4.11 -0.31
CA VAL A 243 7.38 4.40 -1.64
C VAL A 243 8.88 4.13 -1.66
N MET A 244 9.27 3.18 -2.49
CA MET A 244 10.66 2.77 -2.69
C MET A 244 10.79 2.02 -4.01
N ALA A 245 11.99 1.56 -4.34
CA ALA A 245 12.20 0.72 -5.51
C ALA A 245 11.65 -0.69 -5.28
N ASP A 246 10.73 -1.13 -6.15
CA ASP A 246 10.22 -2.50 -6.14
C ASP A 246 9.68 -2.92 -7.53
N TYR A 247 9.15 -4.14 -7.62
CA TYR A 247 8.45 -4.60 -8.82
C TYR A 247 7.01 -4.10 -8.84
N ILE A 248 6.58 -3.52 -9.97
CA ILE A 248 5.21 -3.02 -10.14
C ILE A 248 4.12 -4.09 -9.95
N ALA A 249 4.48 -5.37 -10.08
CA ALA A 249 3.58 -6.49 -9.84
C ALA A 249 3.11 -6.54 -8.39
N TYR A 250 3.90 -6.02 -7.44
CA TYR A 250 3.50 -5.98 -6.03
C TYR A 250 2.38 -4.97 -5.80
N ASP A 251 2.49 -3.76 -6.34
CA ASP A 251 1.41 -2.78 -6.36
C ASP A 251 0.16 -3.35 -7.05
N PHE A 252 0.31 -3.97 -8.22
CA PHE A 252 -0.86 -4.55 -8.89
C PHE A 252 -1.49 -5.67 -8.04
N GLY A 253 -0.67 -6.54 -7.44
CA GLY A 253 -1.12 -7.65 -6.62
C GLY A 253 -1.84 -7.21 -5.35
N ASP A 254 -1.30 -6.24 -4.62
CA ASP A 254 -1.88 -5.77 -3.37
C ASP A 254 -3.19 -4.99 -3.59
N ALA A 255 -3.26 -4.21 -4.68
CA ALA A 255 -4.51 -3.59 -5.11
C ALA A 255 -5.58 -4.65 -5.42
N ILE A 256 -5.26 -5.67 -6.22
CA ILE A 256 -6.23 -6.73 -6.54
C ILE A 256 -6.67 -7.47 -5.28
N ARG A 257 -5.73 -7.86 -4.40
CA ARG A 257 -6.01 -8.56 -3.14
C ARG A 257 -7.09 -7.87 -2.31
N THR A 258 -7.08 -6.55 -2.26
CA THR A 258 -8.03 -5.77 -1.47
C THR A 258 -9.30 -5.37 -2.23
N ILE A 259 -9.21 -5.09 -3.53
CA ILE A 259 -10.34 -4.57 -4.32
C ILE A 259 -11.35 -5.67 -4.69
N ILE A 260 -10.88 -6.89 -4.95
CA ILE A 260 -11.74 -7.93 -5.52
C ILE A 260 -12.21 -8.96 -4.50
N ASN A 261 -11.69 -8.92 -3.28
CA ASN A 261 -12.16 -9.77 -2.20
C ASN A 261 -13.56 -9.30 -1.73
N THR A 262 -14.53 -10.21 -1.70
CA THR A 262 -15.91 -9.89 -1.27
C THR A 262 -16.08 -9.80 0.23
N ALA A 263 -15.06 -10.18 1.01
CA ALA A 263 -15.10 -10.20 2.46
C ALA A 263 -13.91 -9.45 3.08
N ALA A 264 -13.98 -9.21 4.39
CA ALA A 264 -12.91 -8.59 5.14
C ALA A 264 -11.64 -9.46 5.20
N GLU A 265 -10.50 -8.85 5.55
CA GLU A 265 -9.20 -9.54 5.66
C GLU A 265 -9.18 -10.63 6.74
N ASP A 266 -10.07 -10.50 7.72
CA ASP A 266 -10.27 -11.37 8.87
C ASP A 266 -11.65 -12.06 8.84
N GLU A 267 -12.25 -12.31 7.68
CA GLU A 267 -13.54 -13.03 7.60
C GLU A 267 -13.45 -14.43 8.25
N ALA A 268 -14.36 -14.71 9.17
CA ALA A 268 -14.47 -16.00 9.86
C ALA A 268 -15.13 -17.06 8.98
N GLU A 269 -16.18 -16.67 8.25
CA GLU A 269 -16.94 -17.54 7.38
C GLU A 269 -16.25 -17.63 6.01
N LEU A 270 -15.23 -18.50 5.90
CA LEU A 270 -14.37 -18.61 4.72
C LEU A 270 -15.12 -18.78 3.39
N SER A 271 -16.33 -19.34 3.42
CA SER A 271 -17.19 -19.48 2.22
C SER A 271 -17.70 -18.14 1.64
N ASN A 272 -17.63 -17.05 2.40
CA ASN A 272 -17.94 -15.69 1.96
C ASN A 272 -16.79 -15.07 1.15
N ILE A 273 -15.58 -15.61 1.25
CA ILE A 273 -14.40 -15.14 0.53
C ILE A 273 -14.50 -15.63 -0.92
N LYS A 274 -14.91 -14.72 -1.80
CA LYS A 274 -15.07 -14.94 -3.23
C LYS A 274 -14.40 -13.79 -3.99
N LEU A 275 -14.23 -13.97 -5.30
CA LEU A 275 -13.67 -12.94 -6.17
C LEU A 275 -14.77 -12.18 -6.90
N ASN A 276 -14.74 -10.86 -6.80
CA ASN A 276 -15.53 -9.96 -7.63
C ASN A 276 -14.80 -9.71 -8.97
N LEU A 277 -14.92 -10.66 -9.90
CA LEU A 277 -14.29 -10.57 -11.23
C LEU A 277 -14.73 -9.34 -12.07
N PRO A 278 -15.97 -8.83 -11.96
CA PRO A 278 -16.32 -7.52 -12.52
C PRO A 278 -15.41 -6.37 -12.04
N LEU A 279 -15.16 -6.28 -10.73
CA LEU A 279 -14.23 -5.26 -10.18
C LEU A 279 -12.80 -5.49 -10.69
N PHE A 280 -12.34 -6.74 -10.76
CA PHE A 280 -11.04 -7.06 -11.36
C PHE A 280 -10.89 -6.52 -12.79
N LYS A 281 -11.91 -6.75 -13.63
CA LYS A 281 -11.92 -6.27 -15.03
C LYS A 281 -11.92 -4.74 -15.08
N ALA A 282 -12.73 -4.10 -14.24
CA ALA A 282 -12.82 -2.64 -14.18
C ALA A 282 -11.49 -2.01 -13.73
N TYR A 283 -10.88 -2.54 -12.67
CA TYR A 283 -9.56 -2.12 -12.20
C TYR A 283 -8.49 -2.30 -13.27
N THR A 284 -8.39 -3.49 -13.85
CA THR A 284 -7.40 -3.81 -14.89
C THR A 284 -7.53 -2.87 -16.09
N LYS A 285 -8.77 -2.58 -16.52
CA LYS A 285 -9.05 -1.61 -17.59
C LYS A 285 -8.60 -0.19 -17.23
N GLY A 286 -8.83 0.24 -15.99
CA GLY A 286 -8.37 1.54 -15.49
C GLY A 286 -6.85 1.63 -15.45
N TYR A 287 -6.21 0.61 -14.88
CA TYR A 287 -4.76 0.50 -14.76
C TYR A 287 -4.07 0.51 -16.12
N MET A 288 -4.51 -0.35 -17.05
CA MET A 288 -3.90 -0.47 -18.38
C MET A 288 -4.03 0.80 -19.23
N LYS A 289 -5.05 1.63 -18.97
CA LYS A 289 -5.22 2.91 -19.66
C LYS A 289 -4.02 3.84 -19.47
N GLU A 290 -3.41 3.81 -18.28
CA GLU A 290 -2.30 4.68 -17.92
C GLU A 290 -0.98 3.90 -17.97
N ALA A 291 -0.94 2.70 -17.36
CA ALA A 291 0.26 1.89 -17.27
C ALA A 291 0.71 1.29 -18.62
N GLY A 292 -0.22 1.12 -19.57
CA GLY A 292 0.13 0.62 -20.90
C GLY A 292 1.02 1.54 -21.73
N GLN A 293 1.39 2.71 -21.22
CA GLN A 293 2.36 3.60 -21.83
C GLN A 293 3.81 3.24 -21.50
N PHE A 294 4.06 2.49 -20.41
CA PHE A 294 5.42 2.19 -19.94
C PHE A 294 5.69 0.69 -19.67
N LEU A 295 4.64 -0.11 -19.48
CA LEU A 295 4.77 -1.54 -19.20
C LEU A 295 5.49 -2.27 -20.34
N ASN A 296 6.45 -3.11 -19.99
CA ASN A 296 7.01 -4.09 -20.92
C ASN A 296 6.34 -5.47 -20.80
N GLU A 297 6.69 -6.39 -21.69
CA GLU A 297 6.09 -7.72 -21.73
C GLU A 297 6.39 -8.57 -20.47
N TRP A 298 7.58 -8.46 -19.90
CA TRP A 298 7.98 -9.19 -18.69
C TRP A 298 7.19 -8.71 -17.48
N GLU A 299 7.09 -7.39 -17.31
CA GLU A 299 6.28 -6.75 -16.29
C GLU A 299 4.81 -7.18 -16.40
N LEU A 300 4.26 -7.17 -17.61
CA LEU A 300 2.89 -7.59 -17.87
C LEU A 300 2.62 -9.05 -17.49
N ARG A 301 3.56 -9.95 -17.82
CA ARG A 301 3.52 -11.37 -17.42
C ARG A 301 3.67 -11.55 -15.91
N SER A 302 4.40 -10.67 -15.24
CA SER A 302 4.60 -10.73 -13.79
C SER A 302 3.38 -10.29 -12.97
N LEU A 303 2.43 -9.54 -13.54
CA LEU A 303 1.28 -9.01 -12.79
C LEU A 303 0.46 -10.11 -12.10
N ILE A 304 0.17 -11.22 -12.79
CA ILE A 304 -0.56 -12.34 -12.20
C ILE A 304 0.25 -13.05 -11.10
N LYS A 305 1.58 -13.00 -11.17
CA LYS A 305 2.46 -13.54 -10.11
C LYS A 305 2.34 -12.69 -8.85
N GLY A 306 2.29 -11.37 -8.98
CA GLY A 306 2.01 -10.46 -7.87
C GLY A 306 0.63 -10.71 -7.24
N VAL A 307 -0.41 -10.88 -8.07
CA VAL A 307 -1.78 -11.19 -7.60
C VAL A 307 -1.82 -12.45 -6.73
N LEU A 308 -1.04 -13.47 -7.05
CA LEU A 308 -0.95 -14.69 -6.24
C LEU A 308 -0.04 -14.51 -5.02
N LEU A 309 1.09 -13.82 -5.17
CA LEU A 309 2.08 -13.67 -4.11
C LEU A 309 1.57 -12.87 -2.92
N LEU A 310 0.87 -11.76 -3.15
CA LEU A 310 0.55 -10.82 -2.08
C LEU A 310 -0.37 -11.43 -0.99
N PRO A 311 -1.48 -12.13 -1.30
CA PRO A 311 -2.25 -12.84 -0.28
C PRO A 311 -1.45 -13.99 0.37
N TYR A 312 -0.63 -14.72 -0.40
CA TYR A 312 0.24 -15.75 0.17
C TYR A 312 1.21 -15.16 1.21
N MET A 313 1.86 -14.05 0.87
CA MET A 313 2.79 -13.35 1.74
C MET A 313 2.10 -12.82 3.00
N GLN A 314 0.89 -12.25 2.89
CA GLN A 314 0.12 -11.84 4.07
C GLN A 314 -0.23 -13.05 4.95
N ALA A 315 -0.64 -14.18 4.36
CA ALA A 315 -0.91 -15.41 5.13
C ALA A 315 0.33 -15.87 5.94
N VAL A 316 1.50 -15.88 5.29
CA VAL A 316 2.79 -16.21 5.92
C VAL A 316 3.11 -15.24 7.05
N ARG A 317 2.95 -13.92 6.83
CA ARG A 317 3.23 -12.88 7.83
C ARG A 317 2.28 -12.98 9.03
N PHE A 318 0.99 -13.15 8.82
CA PHE A 318 0.01 -13.33 9.89
C PHE A 318 0.26 -14.60 10.69
N LEU A 319 0.59 -15.71 10.01
CA LEU A 319 0.85 -16.98 10.68
C LEU A 319 2.12 -16.90 11.53
N THR A 320 3.16 -16.28 10.98
CA THR A 320 4.41 -16.03 11.71
C THR A 320 4.16 -15.18 12.95
N ASP A 321 3.36 -14.12 12.85
CA ASP A 321 3.03 -13.28 14.00
C ASP A 321 2.20 -14.03 15.04
N TYR A 322 1.22 -14.84 14.61
CA TYR A 322 0.45 -15.71 15.50
C TYR A 322 1.35 -16.69 16.27
N LEU A 323 2.31 -17.33 15.60
CA LEU A 323 3.25 -18.25 16.28
C LEU A 323 4.19 -17.52 17.25
N ASN A 324 4.52 -16.26 16.99
CA ASN A 324 5.36 -15.42 17.84
C ASN A 324 4.59 -14.67 18.95
N GLY A 325 3.29 -14.93 19.12
CA GLY A 325 2.49 -14.30 20.18
C GLY A 325 1.94 -12.92 19.85
N ASP A 326 1.66 -12.65 18.56
CA ASP A 326 0.91 -11.48 18.08
C ASP A 326 1.56 -10.12 18.42
N ILE A 327 2.86 -9.99 18.11
CA ILE A 327 3.69 -8.84 18.49
C ILE A 327 3.74 -7.74 17.43
N TYR A 328 3.41 -8.06 16.17
CA TYR A 328 3.52 -7.16 15.03
C TYR A 328 2.18 -6.51 14.68
N TYR A 329 1.13 -7.32 14.49
CA TYR A 329 -0.19 -6.85 14.09
C TYR A 329 -1.08 -6.59 15.31
N LYS A 330 -1.89 -5.53 15.24
CA LYS A 330 -2.95 -5.30 16.24
C LYS A 330 -3.99 -6.42 16.12
N ILE A 331 -4.32 -7.03 17.24
CA ILE A 331 -5.32 -8.10 17.37
C ILE A 331 -6.51 -7.65 18.21
N GLU A 332 -7.68 -8.19 17.89
CA GLU A 332 -8.92 -8.01 18.68
C GLU A 332 -9.29 -9.26 19.49
N SER A 333 -8.65 -10.39 19.18
CA SER A 333 -8.83 -11.67 19.88
C SER A 333 -7.54 -12.51 19.80
N PRO A 334 -7.35 -13.50 20.70
CA PRO A 334 -6.15 -14.34 20.70
C PRO A 334 -5.89 -15.14 19.42
N HIS A 335 -6.90 -15.35 18.57
CA HIS A 335 -6.78 -16.11 17.31
C HIS A 335 -6.92 -15.23 16.07
N HIS A 336 -6.95 -13.90 16.24
CA HIS A 336 -7.24 -12.96 15.15
C HIS A 336 -6.25 -13.13 13.98
N ASN A 337 -4.94 -13.23 14.25
CA ASN A 337 -3.96 -13.43 13.18
C ASN A 337 -4.10 -14.79 12.48
N LEU A 338 -4.44 -15.86 13.22
CA LEU A 338 -4.75 -17.16 12.59
C LEU A 338 -5.98 -17.08 11.68
N GLN A 339 -7.01 -16.35 12.09
CA GLN A 339 -8.20 -16.09 11.27
C GLN A 339 -7.84 -15.32 9.98
N ARG A 340 -7.00 -14.29 10.08
CA ARG A 340 -6.45 -13.59 8.91
C ARG A 340 -5.66 -14.51 8.00
N THR A 341 -4.79 -15.38 8.54
CA THR A 341 -4.07 -16.39 7.76
C THR A 341 -5.03 -17.25 6.95
N ARG A 342 -6.07 -17.80 7.60
CA ARG A 342 -7.08 -18.64 6.94
C ARG A 342 -7.82 -17.90 5.84
N ALA A 343 -8.23 -16.66 6.09
CA ALA A 343 -8.89 -15.83 5.10
C ALA A 343 -8.00 -15.57 3.88
N GLN A 344 -6.71 -15.25 4.09
CA GLN A 344 -5.76 -15.03 2.99
C GLN A 344 -5.44 -16.32 2.21
N LEU A 345 -5.36 -17.48 2.87
CA LEU A 345 -5.18 -18.78 2.18
C LEU A 345 -6.42 -19.17 1.37
N GLN A 346 -7.63 -18.90 1.87
CA GLN A 346 -8.86 -19.09 1.10
C GLN A 346 -8.91 -18.15 -0.11
N LEU A 347 -8.53 -16.89 0.05
CA LEU A 347 -8.42 -15.94 -1.07
C LEU A 347 -7.41 -16.43 -2.12
N LEU A 348 -6.24 -16.92 -1.69
CA LEU A 348 -5.23 -17.49 -2.57
C LEU A 348 -5.77 -18.68 -3.38
N LYS A 349 -6.53 -19.58 -2.74
CA LYS A 349 -7.18 -20.71 -3.41
C LYS A 349 -8.16 -20.26 -4.51
N GLU A 350 -8.98 -19.25 -4.23
CA GLU A 350 -9.88 -18.66 -5.22
C GLU A 350 -9.11 -18.02 -6.39
N LEU A 351 -8.02 -17.31 -6.09
CA LEU A 351 -7.16 -16.70 -7.11
C LEU A 351 -6.46 -17.73 -7.99
N PHE A 352 -5.96 -18.83 -7.42
CA PHE A 352 -5.40 -19.92 -8.21
C PHE A 352 -6.42 -20.50 -9.19
N THR A 353 -7.65 -20.72 -8.71
CA THR A 353 -8.77 -21.27 -9.51
C THR A 353 -9.08 -20.37 -10.71
N HIS A 354 -9.01 -19.05 -10.54
CA HIS A 354 -9.37 -18.08 -11.58
C HIS A 354 -8.17 -17.48 -12.34
N SER A 355 -6.94 -17.79 -11.94
CA SER A 355 -5.68 -17.18 -12.42
C SER A 355 -5.57 -17.12 -13.94
N LYS A 356 -5.80 -18.24 -14.64
CA LYS A 356 -5.76 -18.30 -16.11
C LYS A 356 -6.79 -17.39 -16.79
N SER A 357 -7.96 -17.21 -16.18
CA SER A 357 -9.01 -16.34 -16.71
C SER A 357 -8.68 -14.85 -16.47
N MET A 358 -8.09 -14.55 -15.31
CA MET A 358 -7.64 -13.21 -14.94
C MET A 358 -6.46 -12.77 -15.81
N GLU A 359 -5.51 -13.65 -16.04
CA GLU A 359 -4.37 -13.44 -16.93
C GLU A 359 -4.83 -13.13 -18.37
N LYS A 360 -5.83 -13.86 -18.89
CA LYS A 360 -6.42 -13.55 -20.21
C LYS A 360 -7.04 -12.16 -20.25
N VAL A 361 -7.65 -11.68 -19.17
CA VAL A 361 -8.19 -10.31 -19.09
C VAL A 361 -7.06 -9.29 -19.10
N ILE A 362 -5.99 -9.50 -18.32
CA ILE A 362 -4.79 -8.65 -18.32
C ILE A 362 -4.24 -8.51 -19.74
N PHE A 363 -3.99 -9.63 -20.42
CA PHE A 363 -3.48 -9.61 -21.79
C PHE A 363 -4.46 -9.00 -22.79
N LYS A 364 -5.76 -9.23 -22.64
CA LYS A 364 -6.78 -8.64 -23.52
C LYS A 364 -6.81 -7.12 -23.40
N GLU A 365 -6.75 -6.57 -22.18
CA GLU A 365 -6.69 -5.12 -21.99
C GLU A 365 -5.35 -4.57 -22.51
N ALA A 366 -4.23 -5.22 -22.21
CA ALA A 366 -2.91 -4.84 -22.72
C ALA A 366 -2.83 -4.76 -24.25
N LYS A 367 -3.45 -5.70 -24.99
CA LYS A 367 -3.52 -5.68 -26.46
C LYS A 367 -4.17 -4.42 -27.02
N LYS A 368 -5.14 -3.81 -26.31
CA LYS A 368 -5.78 -2.56 -26.74
C LYS A 368 -4.83 -1.36 -26.72
N HIS A 369 -3.74 -1.48 -25.96
CA HIS A 369 -2.70 -0.48 -25.81
C HIS A 369 -1.41 -0.85 -26.57
N GLN A 370 -1.47 -1.84 -27.48
CA GLN A 370 -0.36 -2.26 -28.35
C GLN A 370 0.89 -2.79 -27.61
N LEU A 371 0.73 -3.24 -26.35
CA LEU A 371 1.83 -3.75 -25.52
C LEU A 371 2.36 -5.12 -25.97
N ILE A 372 1.53 -5.93 -26.63
CA ILE A 372 1.90 -7.25 -27.15
C ILE A 372 1.35 -7.34 -28.57
N LYS A 373 2.16 -7.90 -29.49
CA LYS A 373 1.74 -8.17 -30.87
C LYS A 373 0.58 -9.16 -30.90
N SER A 374 -0.29 -9.00 -31.90
CA SER A 374 -1.54 -9.75 -32.09
C SER A 374 -1.34 -11.25 -32.01
#